data_AF-A0A9X8DLP9-F1
#
_entry.id   AF-A0A9X8DLP9-F1
#
_cell.length_a   1.000
_cell.length_b   1.000
_cell.length_c   1.000
_cell.angle_alpha   90.00
_cell.angle_beta   90.00
_cell.angle_gamma   90.00
#
_symmetry.space_group_name_H-M   'P 1'
#
loop_
_entity.id
_entity.type
_entity.pdbx_description
1 polymer ?
#
loop_
_entity_poly.entity_id
_entity_poly.type
_entity_poly.pdbx_seq_one_letter_code
_entity_poly.pdbx_strand_id
1 'polypeptide(L)'
;MDLPHALDGFYLDIPNGLQGQLDERLLFEAMSRLEPRFLWGSYTSVSATTGLAGSRYRLHFLGSDIPSSMLVGDRMVEEFVLRGRCLRAYGRGWFFRDHQLARINLDGPTPPNNPPRVMQPAESTVLKTPQPKSAKKQKAATRDTTEFTEVRRKKVPRSSNTQPHPPQGLVGRPWTSPNAFEALAERWTVGYTYHTLSDDDVSSTTIIPTPEAHVADLHHDSAGEFVTCMSIDAGTPTATVVPLDVLLAELAALDAASHLAVSAHQAEVEAALTDSNFDMAALVNAVRVDTLCGHLSSHPVEFGIQLHHLFAHDRPTFELFVRQRLLHRWLRATWGGTSSFDRLYTQTFGKVASKANIIELFTALAFPDDHETLTADTENGDELSLSRFDFELVLAIAEVLLAAHGPLFFNSEAALLATTGALVGVIASPGAMRCLSSDTIATVLLTTQLGSELWRLLEVVYASDEDMRRILLTLHDMYELGQCDLTTLGQVQVHESAPCLIVNTNYQC
;
A
#
# COMPACT_ATOMS: atom_id res chain seq x y z
N MET A 1 4.20 16.43 -44.57
CA MET A 1 3.13 16.47 -43.56
C MET A 1 3.00 15.05 -43.09
N ASP A 2 3.66 14.73 -41.98
CA ASP A 2 3.62 13.38 -41.44
C ASP A 2 2.20 13.11 -40.93
N LEU A 3 1.66 11.94 -41.26
CA LEU A 3 0.36 11.52 -40.73
C LEU A 3 0.44 11.49 -39.20
N PRO A 4 -0.59 11.99 -38.47
CA PRO A 4 -0.59 11.93 -37.02
C PRO A 4 -0.44 10.48 -36.58
N HIS A 5 0.46 10.25 -35.62
CA HIS A 5 0.69 8.92 -35.08
C HIS A 5 -0.60 8.44 -34.42
N ALA A 6 -0.92 7.14 -34.47
CA ALA A 6 -2.16 6.61 -33.89
C ALA A 6 -2.29 6.91 -32.37
N LEU A 7 -1.17 7.22 -31.72
CA LEU A 7 -1.07 7.57 -30.29
C LEU A 7 -1.20 9.08 -30.01
N ASP A 8 -1.27 9.93 -31.05
CA ASP A 8 -1.52 11.37 -30.94
C ASP A 8 -3.00 11.71 -30.66
N GLY A 9 -3.84 10.69 -30.49
CA GLY A 9 -5.27 10.80 -30.21
C GLY A 9 -5.62 11.25 -28.79
N PHE A 10 -6.82 10.88 -28.35
CA PHE A 10 -7.26 11.03 -26.98
C PHE A 10 -6.52 10.02 -26.09
N TYR A 11 -6.22 10.44 -24.86
CA TYR A 11 -5.63 9.57 -23.86
C TYR A 11 -6.11 9.98 -22.46
N LEU A 12 -6.02 9.02 -21.54
CA LEU A 12 -6.23 9.21 -20.10
C LEU A 12 -4.92 8.92 -19.37
N ASP A 13 -4.49 9.85 -18.52
CA ASP A 13 -3.38 9.67 -17.59
C ASP A 13 -3.95 9.20 -16.23
N ILE A 14 -3.46 8.07 -15.72
CA ILE A 14 -3.63 7.64 -14.32
C ILE A 14 -2.39 8.11 -13.55
N PRO A 15 -2.48 9.15 -12.72
CA PRO A 15 -1.35 9.61 -11.93
C PRO A 15 -0.99 8.59 -10.86
N ASN A 16 0.29 8.56 -10.48
CA ASN A 16 0.92 7.57 -9.60
C ASN A 16 1.07 6.17 -10.21
N GLY A 17 0.54 5.94 -11.42
CA GLY A 17 0.68 4.67 -12.15
C GLY A 17 -0.27 3.58 -11.66
N LEU A 18 0.09 2.34 -11.93
CA LEU A 18 -0.58 1.13 -11.43
C LEU A 18 0.34 0.44 -10.43
N GLN A 19 -0.22 -0.42 -9.58
CA GLN A 19 0.54 -1.04 -8.48
C GLN A 19 1.09 -2.42 -8.86
N GLY A 20 1.56 -2.57 -10.10
CA GLY A 20 2.23 -3.79 -10.60
C GLY A 20 1.60 -4.37 -11.86
N GLN A 21 2.22 -5.44 -12.38
CA GLN A 21 1.82 -6.09 -13.64
C GLN A 21 0.40 -6.64 -13.64
N LEU A 22 -0.07 -7.17 -12.51
CA LEU A 22 -1.41 -7.71 -12.42
C LEU A 22 -2.47 -6.63 -12.65
N ASP A 23 -2.27 -5.44 -12.07
CA ASP A 23 -3.16 -4.30 -12.29
C ASP A 23 -3.12 -3.81 -13.74
N GLU A 24 -1.95 -3.79 -14.36
CA GLU A 24 -1.78 -3.45 -15.77
C GLU A 24 -2.56 -4.41 -16.65
N ARG A 25 -2.39 -5.70 -16.42
CA ARG A 25 -3.09 -6.74 -17.18
C ARG A 25 -4.60 -6.63 -16.99
N LEU A 26 -5.08 -6.51 -15.76
CA LEU A 26 -6.51 -6.42 -15.46
C LEU A 26 -7.13 -5.14 -16.01
N LEU A 27 -6.44 -4.00 -15.88
CA LEU A 27 -6.87 -2.75 -16.50
C LEU A 27 -6.91 -2.89 -18.02
N PHE A 28 -5.86 -3.45 -18.63
CA PHE A 28 -5.80 -3.66 -20.08
C PHE A 28 -6.95 -4.56 -20.56
N GLU A 29 -7.20 -5.67 -19.88
CA GLU A 29 -8.30 -6.59 -20.20
C GLU A 29 -9.67 -5.90 -20.03
N ALA A 30 -9.87 -5.16 -18.93
CA ALA A 30 -11.10 -4.41 -18.69
C ALA A 30 -11.33 -3.34 -19.76
N MET A 31 -10.29 -2.54 -20.07
CA MET A 31 -10.35 -1.48 -21.07
C MET A 31 -10.56 -2.03 -22.48
N SER A 32 -9.93 -3.15 -22.83
CA SER A 32 -10.12 -3.82 -24.12
C SER A 32 -11.54 -4.36 -24.31
N ARG A 33 -12.20 -4.77 -23.21
CA ARG A 33 -13.62 -5.14 -23.22
C ARG A 33 -14.54 -3.93 -23.27
N LEU A 34 -14.19 -2.86 -22.55
CA LEU A 34 -15.03 -1.68 -22.36
C LEU A 34 -15.05 -0.74 -23.57
N GLU A 35 -13.91 -0.52 -24.22
CA GLU A 35 -13.78 0.44 -25.31
C GLU A 35 -13.04 -0.19 -26.51
N PRO A 36 -13.73 -0.45 -27.63
CA PRO A 36 -13.12 -1.01 -28.83
C PRO A 36 -12.03 -0.14 -29.46
N ARG A 37 -12.02 1.18 -29.18
CA ARG A 37 -10.95 2.09 -29.60
C ARG A 37 -9.76 2.11 -28.66
N PHE A 38 -9.80 1.43 -27.52
CA PHE A 38 -8.62 1.28 -26.68
C PHE A 38 -7.53 0.57 -27.47
N LEU A 39 -6.36 1.21 -27.55
CA LEU A 39 -5.24 0.71 -28.32
C LEU A 39 -4.24 -0.01 -27.41
N TRP A 40 -3.79 0.70 -26.39
CA TRP A 40 -2.69 0.27 -25.54
C TRP A 40 -2.59 1.12 -24.26
N GLY A 41 -1.95 0.59 -23.22
CA GLY A 41 -1.60 1.31 -22.01
C GLY A 41 -0.09 1.25 -21.72
N SER A 42 0.54 2.37 -21.37
CA SER A 42 2.00 2.38 -21.10
C SER A 42 2.41 3.42 -20.07
N TYR A 43 3.54 3.20 -19.39
CA TYR A 43 4.12 4.21 -18.52
C TYR A 43 4.72 5.37 -19.31
N THR A 44 4.62 6.58 -18.72
CA THR A 44 5.16 7.81 -19.29
C THR A 44 5.79 8.69 -18.20
N SER A 45 6.95 9.28 -18.50
CA SER A 45 7.76 10.02 -17.51
C SER A 45 7.30 11.47 -17.28
N VAL A 46 6.87 12.19 -18.32
CA VAL A 46 6.35 13.57 -18.20
C VAL A 46 5.29 13.87 -19.27
N SER A 47 4.08 14.25 -18.85
CA SER A 47 3.07 14.81 -19.76
C SER A 47 3.16 16.33 -19.81
N ALA A 48 3.52 16.88 -20.97
CA ALA A 48 3.57 18.32 -21.19
C ALA A 48 2.19 19.00 -21.08
N THR A 49 1.09 18.26 -21.21
CA THR A 49 -0.27 18.81 -21.27
C THR A 49 -0.98 18.87 -19.92
N THR A 50 -0.68 17.96 -19.00
CA THR A 50 -1.31 17.94 -17.66
C THR A 50 -0.43 18.57 -16.59
N GLY A 51 0.87 18.77 -16.85
CA GLY A 51 1.79 19.49 -15.96
C GLY A 51 2.05 18.81 -14.60
N LEU A 52 1.50 17.61 -14.38
CA LEU A 52 1.81 16.79 -13.21
C LEU A 52 3.29 16.36 -13.26
N ALA A 53 3.84 15.84 -12.17
CA ALA A 53 5.17 15.22 -12.12
C ALA A 53 5.02 13.88 -11.37
N GLY A 54 5.64 12.80 -11.87
CA GLY A 54 5.55 11.45 -11.27
C GLY A 54 5.16 10.35 -12.25
N SER A 55 5.26 9.09 -11.80
CA SER A 55 4.91 7.88 -12.56
C SER A 55 3.45 7.93 -13.02
N ARG A 56 3.19 7.57 -14.27
CA ARG A 56 1.84 7.58 -14.85
C ARG A 56 1.64 6.43 -15.77
N TYR A 57 0.46 5.86 -15.72
CA TYR A 57 0.00 4.93 -16.71
C TYR A 57 -0.93 5.65 -17.67
N ARG A 58 -0.57 5.72 -18.95
CA ARG A 58 -1.34 6.38 -19.98
C ARG A 58 -2.11 5.35 -20.80
N LEU A 59 -3.42 5.52 -20.88
CA LEU A 59 -4.30 4.75 -21.76
C LEU A 59 -4.47 5.51 -23.09
N HIS A 60 -4.13 4.88 -24.20
CA HIS A 60 -4.25 5.43 -25.54
C HIS A 60 -5.49 4.92 -26.25
N PHE A 61 -6.19 5.83 -26.93
CA PHE A 61 -7.39 5.52 -27.70
C PHE A 61 -7.23 5.97 -29.16
N LEU A 62 -7.87 5.23 -30.06
CA LEU A 62 -7.94 5.59 -31.47
C LEU A 62 -8.85 6.81 -31.67
N GLY A 63 -8.31 7.82 -32.37
CA GLY A 63 -9.01 9.07 -32.64
C GLY A 63 -8.82 10.13 -31.54
N SER A 64 -9.18 11.38 -31.83
CA SER A 64 -8.95 12.52 -30.91
C SER A 64 -10.14 12.82 -29.98
N ASP A 65 -11.31 12.25 -30.27
CA ASP A 65 -12.53 12.49 -29.49
C ASP A 65 -12.59 11.59 -28.26
N ILE A 66 -13.17 12.12 -27.17
CA ILE A 66 -13.40 11.35 -25.95
C ILE A 66 -14.32 10.17 -26.27
N PRO A 67 -13.93 8.93 -25.92
CA PRO A 67 -14.79 7.80 -26.19
C PRO A 67 -16.11 7.85 -25.40
N SER A 68 -17.21 7.39 -26.01
CA SER A 68 -18.52 7.39 -25.33
C SER A 68 -18.54 6.47 -24.11
N SER A 69 -17.74 5.40 -24.12
CA SER A 69 -17.50 4.54 -22.95
C SER A 69 -16.74 5.25 -21.83
N MET A 70 -16.03 6.34 -22.14
CA MET A 70 -15.30 7.18 -21.19
C MET A 70 -16.10 8.41 -20.76
N LEU A 71 -17.43 8.37 -20.94
CA LEU A 71 -18.38 9.37 -20.46
C LEU A 71 -19.34 8.76 -19.45
N VAL A 72 -19.46 9.39 -18.28
CA VAL A 72 -20.50 9.11 -17.28
C VAL A 72 -21.51 10.25 -17.34
N GLY A 73 -22.61 10.01 -18.05
CA GLY A 73 -23.50 11.09 -18.49
C GLY A 73 -22.77 12.00 -19.50
N ASP A 74 -22.73 13.31 -19.23
CA ASP A 74 -22.04 14.28 -20.09
C ASP A 74 -20.61 14.59 -19.61
N ARG A 75 -20.11 13.87 -18.61
CA ARG A 75 -18.80 14.10 -18.00
C ARG A 75 -17.82 13.02 -18.39
N MET A 76 -16.60 13.41 -18.71
CA MET A 76 -15.49 12.48 -18.86
C MET A 76 -15.25 11.73 -17.55
N VAL A 77 -14.89 10.45 -17.66
CA VAL A 77 -14.42 9.65 -16.53
C VAL A 77 -13.24 10.34 -15.86
N GLU A 78 -13.35 10.44 -14.54
CA GLU A 78 -12.36 11.08 -13.67
C GLU A 78 -11.78 10.09 -12.65
N GLU A 79 -12.37 8.90 -12.57
CA GLU A 79 -11.95 7.85 -11.66
C GLU A 79 -12.40 6.47 -12.14
N PHE A 80 -11.47 5.51 -12.15
CA PHE A 80 -11.76 4.09 -12.33
C PHE A 80 -11.76 3.41 -10.98
N VAL A 81 -12.70 2.52 -10.73
CA VAL A 81 -12.60 1.53 -9.65
C VAL A 81 -12.00 0.28 -10.27
N LEU A 82 -10.78 -0.06 -9.87
CA LEU A 82 -10.06 -1.25 -10.30
C LEU A 82 -9.55 -1.98 -9.07
N ARG A 83 -10.05 -3.20 -8.87
CA ARG A 83 -9.87 -4.05 -7.72
C ARG A 83 -10.14 -3.28 -6.43
N GLY A 84 -11.33 -2.68 -6.36
CA GLY A 84 -11.82 -1.89 -5.21
C GLY A 84 -11.09 -0.57 -4.97
N ARG A 85 -9.98 -0.28 -5.67
CA ARG A 85 -9.22 0.96 -5.53
C ARG A 85 -9.70 2.01 -6.51
N CYS A 86 -9.75 3.25 -6.04
CA CYS A 86 -10.11 4.41 -6.84
C CYS A 86 -8.88 5.01 -7.55
N LEU A 87 -8.72 4.70 -8.83
CA LEU A 87 -7.68 5.23 -9.69
C LEU A 87 -8.15 6.52 -10.36
N ARG A 88 -7.57 7.66 -9.98
CA ARG A 88 -7.88 8.95 -10.61
C ARG A 88 -7.49 8.91 -12.09
N ALA A 89 -8.28 9.53 -12.96
CA ALA A 89 -8.01 9.59 -14.39
C ALA A 89 -8.10 11.03 -14.91
N TYR A 90 -7.13 11.42 -15.74
CA TYR A 90 -7.01 12.76 -16.31
C TYR A 90 -6.93 12.67 -17.82
N GLY A 91 -8.00 13.09 -18.50
CA GLY A 91 -7.98 13.21 -19.95
C GLY A 91 -7.08 14.33 -20.44
N ARG A 92 -6.60 14.16 -21.67
CA ARG A 92 -5.80 15.18 -22.37
C ARG A 92 -6.46 16.57 -22.28
N GLY A 93 -5.77 17.51 -21.62
CA GLY A 93 -6.22 18.90 -21.49
C GLY A 93 -7.43 19.11 -20.58
N TRP A 94 -7.82 18.10 -19.81
CA TRP A 94 -8.95 18.15 -18.88
C TRP A 94 -8.47 18.33 -17.44
N PHE A 95 -9.18 19.17 -16.68
CA PHE A 95 -8.93 19.40 -15.26
C PHE A 95 -10.25 19.37 -14.49
N PHE A 96 -10.16 18.92 -13.24
CA PHE A 96 -11.28 18.73 -12.33
C PHE A 96 -12.16 19.96 -12.20
N ARG A 97 -13.48 19.75 -12.26
CA ARG A 97 -14.47 20.81 -12.08
C ARG A 97 -15.21 20.73 -10.75
N ASP A 98 -15.37 19.53 -10.15
CA ASP A 98 -16.21 19.30 -8.96
C ASP A 98 -15.69 18.15 -8.06
N HIS A 99 -16.20 18.08 -6.81
CA HIS A 99 -15.90 17.02 -5.83
C HIS A 99 -16.66 15.70 -6.07
N GLN A 100 -17.74 15.72 -6.86
CA GLN A 100 -18.43 14.49 -7.25
C GLN A 100 -17.79 13.93 -8.51
N LEU A 101 -17.01 12.87 -8.38
CA LEU A 101 -16.21 12.32 -9.47
C LEU A 101 -17.03 11.43 -10.40
N ALA A 102 -16.87 11.60 -11.71
CA ALA A 102 -17.42 10.70 -12.71
C ALA A 102 -16.67 9.35 -12.67
N ARG A 103 -17.32 8.31 -12.12
CA ARG A 103 -16.72 7.00 -11.84
C ARG A 103 -17.19 5.91 -12.80
N ILE A 104 -16.24 5.08 -13.24
CA ILE A 104 -16.53 3.77 -13.84
C ILE A 104 -15.97 2.68 -12.94
N ASN A 105 -16.79 1.67 -12.64
CA ASN A 105 -16.34 0.47 -11.96
C ASN A 105 -15.94 -0.60 -12.99
N LEU A 106 -14.66 -0.99 -12.98
CA LEU A 106 -14.07 -1.99 -13.87
C LEU A 106 -14.13 -3.41 -13.28
N ASP A 107 -14.49 -3.57 -12.01
CA ASP A 107 -14.57 -4.85 -11.30
C ASP A 107 -15.91 -5.57 -11.52
N GLY A 108 -16.92 -4.84 -11.97
CA GLY A 108 -18.22 -5.42 -12.31
C GLY A 108 -18.20 -6.15 -13.65
N PRO A 109 -19.02 -7.21 -13.83
CA PRO A 109 -19.18 -7.84 -15.14
C PRO A 109 -19.66 -6.78 -16.14
N THR A 110 -18.94 -6.61 -17.24
CA THR A 110 -19.32 -5.69 -18.31
C THR A 110 -20.53 -6.29 -19.03
N PRO A 111 -21.75 -5.73 -18.93
CA PRO A 111 -22.89 -6.31 -19.62
C PRO A 111 -22.69 -6.14 -21.14
N PRO A 112 -23.04 -7.12 -21.99
CA PRO A 112 -22.62 -7.13 -23.39
C PRO A 112 -23.20 -6.04 -24.30
N ASN A 113 -24.05 -5.12 -23.82
CA ASN A 113 -24.75 -4.16 -24.70
C ASN A 113 -25.41 -2.96 -23.98
N ASN A 114 -24.94 -2.52 -22.82
CA ASN A 114 -25.48 -1.33 -22.16
C ASN A 114 -24.36 -0.45 -21.57
N PRO A 115 -24.56 0.89 -21.52
CA PRO A 115 -23.61 1.78 -20.86
C PRO A 115 -23.43 1.36 -19.39
N PRO A 116 -22.22 1.53 -18.80
CA PRO A 116 -21.94 1.13 -17.44
C PRO A 116 -22.93 1.76 -16.45
N ARG A 117 -23.33 0.99 -15.43
CA ARG A 117 -24.30 1.41 -14.43
C ARG A 117 -23.75 2.62 -13.67
N VAL A 118 -24.37 3.78 -13.86
CA VAL A 118 -24.08 4.98 -13.06
C VAL A 118 -24.39 4.65 -11.60
N MET A 119 -23.37 4.58 -10.74
CA MET A 119 -23.60 4.54 -9.30
C MET A 119 -24.09 5.92 -8.86
N GLN A 120 -25.35 6.00 -8.43
CA GLN A 120 -25.85 7.17 -7.73
C GLN A 120 -25.30 7.17 -6.30
N PRO A 121 -24.98 8.34 -5.71
CA PRO A 121 -24.65 8.43 -4.29
C PRO A 121 -25.78 7.84 -3.45
N ALA A 122 -25.44 7.20 -2.33
CA ALA A 122 -26.43 6.78 -1.35
C ALA A 122 -27.31 7.98 -0.96
N GLU A 123 -28.63 7.85 -1.15
CA GLU A 123 -29.59 8.89 -0.76
C GLU A 123 -29.57 9.07 0.76
N SER A 124 -28.98 10.17 1.22
CA SER A 124 -29.15 10.64 2.59
C SER A 124 -30.61 11.05 2.80
N THR A 125 -31.42 10.12 3.33
CA THR A 125 -32.78 10.39 3.77
C THR A 125 -32.76 11.18 5.08
N VAL A 126 -32.51 12.48 5.00
CA VAL A 126 -32.82 13.42 6.08
C VAL A 126 -33.94 14.34 5.59
N LEU A 127 -35.17 14.01 5.99
CA LEU A 127 -36.35 14.86 5.91
C LEU A 127 -36.05 16.21 6.59
N LYS A 128 -35.83 17.27 5.82
CA LYS A 128 -35.82 18.66 6.31
C LYS A 128 -37.18 19.30 6.03
N THR A 129 -37.89 19.62 7.10
CA THR A 129 -39.11 20.45 7.11
C THR A 129 -38.82 21.87 6.62
N PRO A 130 -39.76 22.52 5.89
CA PRO A 130 -39.51 23.81 5.27
C PRO A 130 -39.86 24.99 6.18
N GLN A 131 -39.00 25.99 6.24
CA GLN A 131 -39.33 27.34 6.73
C GLN A 131 -38.78 28.44 5.79
N PRO A 132 -39.39 29.65 5.79
CA PRO A 132 -39.76 30.34 4.56
C PRO A 132 -38.77 31.40 4.04
N LYS A 133 -38.95 31.69 2.74
CA LYS A 133 -38.21 32.63 1.89
C LYS A 133 -38.25 34.09 2.36
N SER A 134 -37.17 34.83 2.09
CA SER A 134 -37.20 36.29 1.90
C SER A 134 -36.44 36.68 0.62
N ALA A 135 -36.68 37.92 0.16
CA ALA A 135 -36.95 38.26 -1.24
C ALA A 135 -35.76 38.75 -2.11
N LYS A 136 -35.92 38.47 -3.42
CA LYS A 136 -35.50 39.19 -4.65
C LYS A 136 -34.53 40.38 -4.52
N LYS A 137 -33.48 40.33 -5.35
CA LYS A 137 -33.05 41.35 -6.36
C LYS A 137 -32.01 40.67 -7.27
N GLN A 138 -31.83 40.95 -8.56
CA GLN A 138 -32.65 41.46 -9.65
C GLN A 138 -31.83 41.08 -10.92
N LYS A 139 -32.47 40.49 -11.94
CA LYS A 139 -31.81 40.12 -13.21
C LYS A 139 -31.80 41.36 -14.12
N ALA A 140 -30.63 41.76 -14.62
CA ALA A 140 -30.52 42.71 -15.73
C ALA A 140 -29.78 42.03 -16.90
N ALA A 141 -30.18 42.41 -18.11
CA ALA A 141 -30.05 41.63 -19.33
C ALA A 141 -29.01 42.22 -20.32
N THR A 142 -28.39 41.30 -21.07
CA THR A 142 -27.95 41.35 -22.50
C THR A 142 -26.78 42.24 -22.97
N ARG A 143 -25.78 41.55 -23.57
CA ARG A 143 -24.81 41.87 -24.69
C ARG A 143 -23.91 43.10 -24.53
N ASP A 144 -22.63 43.12 -24.95
CA ASP A 144 -21.98 42.53 -26.13
C ASP A 144 -20.47 42.23 -25.92
N THR A 145 -19.94 41.42 -26.84
CA THR A 145 -18.54 41.08 -27.14
C THR A 145 -17.46 42.11 -26.78
N THR A 146 -16.45 41.68 -26.02
CA THR A 146 -15.09 42.25 -26.08
C THR A 146 -14.05 41.15 -25.88
N GLU A 147 -12.99 41.22 -26.70
CA GLU A 147 -11.86 40.29 -26.82
C GLU A 147 -11.16 39.99 -25.48
N PHE A 148 -10.70 38.74 -25.33
CA PHE A 148 -9.84 38.33 -24.23
C PHE A 148 -8.55 39.15 -24.22
N THR A 149 -8.32 39.89 -23.14
CA THR A 149 -7.03 40.54 -22.88
C THR A 149 -6.13 39.59 -22.07
N GLU A 150 -4.90 39.42 -22.54
CA GLU A 150 -3.87 38.58 -21.94
C GLU A 150 -3.49 39.07 -20.52
N VAL A 151 -3.70 38.22 -19.51
CA VAL A 151 -3.37 38.57 -18.12
C VAL A 151 -1.87 38.36 -17.87
N ARG A 152 -1.11 39.47 -17.83
CA ARG A 152 0.29 39.47 -17.39
C ARG A 152 0.39 39.01 -15.92
N ARG A 153 1.07 37.88 -15.68
CA ARG A 153 1.43 37.40 -14.34
C ARG A 153 2.30 38.44 -13.60
N LYS A 154 1.92 38.74 -12.36
CA LYS A 154 2.69 39.55 -11.39
C LYS A 154 4.02 38.84 -11.10
N LYS A 155 5.16 39.52 -11.33
CA LYS A 155 6.50 39.03 -10.95
C LYS A 155 6.62 39.02 -9.41
N VAL A 156 6.75 37.84 -8.83
CA VAL A 156 7.26 37.63 -7.47
C VAL A 156 8.78 37.43 -7.56
N PRO A 157 9.62 37.99 -6.67
CA PRO A 157 11.07 37.81 -6.72
C PRO A 157 11.46 36.36 -6.45
N ARG A 158 12.35 35.82 -7.29
CA ARG A 158 12.97 34.50 -7.14
C ARG A 158 13.83 34.46 -5.87
N SER A 159 13.41 33.67 -4.88
CA SER A 159 14.34 33.05 -3.93
C SER A 159 15.05 31.89 -4.65
N SER A 160 16.37 31.83 -4.52
CA SER A 160 17.27 30.93 -5.21
C SER A 160 17.15 29.49 -4.69
N ASN A 161 16.30 28.69 -5.31
CA ASN A 161 16.49 27.24 -5.42
C ASN A 161 16.51 26.90 -6.91
N THR A 162 17.70 26.98 -7.50
CA THR A 162 17.97 26.49 -8.86
C THR A 162 17.92 24.97 -8.84
N GLN A 163 16.73 24.40 -9.07
CA GLN A 163 16.67 23.14 -9.79
C GLN A 163 17.15 23.41 -11.23
N PRO A 164 18.13 22.66 -11.75
CA PRO A 164 18.54 22.81 -13.14
C PRO A 164 17.37 22.43 -14.05
N HIS A 165 16.97 23.36 -14.92
CA HIS A 165 16.10 23.06 -16.04
C HIS A 165 16.72 21.93 -16.89
N PRO A 166 15.92 20.98 -17.41
CA PRO A 166 16.44 19.99 -18.33
C PRO A 166 16.95 20.68 -19.61
N PRO A 167 17.98 20.13 -20.26
CA PRO A 167 18.53 20.70 -21.47
C PRO A 167 17.45 20.75 -22.57
N GLN A 168 17.32 21.92 -23.19
CA GLN A 168 16.61 22.10 -24.45
C GLN A 168 17.34 21.29 -25.52
N GLY A 169 16.83 20.09 -25.84
CA GLY A 169 17.47 19.24 -26.85
C GLY A 169 16.90 17.83 -27.02
N LEU A 170 15.60 17.61 -26.79
CA LEU A 170 15.01 16.27 -26.91
C LEU A 170 13.96 16.22 -28.01
N VAL A 171 14.44 16.38 -29.25
CA VAL A 171 13.73 15.89 -30.43
C VAL A 171 14.10 14.41 -30.55
N GLY A 172 13.12 13.51 -30.38
CA GLY A 172 13.30 12.08 -30.62
C GLY A 172 13.34 11.15 -29.39
N ARG A 173 12.65 11.45 -28.28
CA ARG A 173 12.48 10.45 -27.21
C ARG A 173 11.42 9.40 -27.59
N PRO A 174 11.63 8.10 -27.27
CA PRO A 174 10.61 7.07 -27.43
C PRO A 174 9.35 7.43 -26.61
N TRP A 175 8.18 7.12 -27.17
CA TRP A 175 6.86 7.47 -26.61
C TRP A 175 6.41 6.56 -25.45
N THR A 176 7.12 5.47 -25.22
CA THR A 176 6.81 4.43 -24.23
C THR A 176 7.97 4.31 -23.25
N SER A 177 7.65 4.43 -21.96
CA SER A 177 8.56 4.12 -20.86
C SER A 177 8.23 2.70 -20.38
N PRO A 178 9.22 1.84 -20.11
CA PRO A 178 8.97 0.48 -19.65
C PRO A 178 8.34 0.48 -18.26
N ASN A 179 7.66 -0.62 -17.93
CA ASN A 179 7.20 -0.83 -16.57
C ASN A 179 8.42 -0.86 -15.63
N ALA A 180 8.50 0.07 -14.68
CA ALA A 180 9.64 0.17 -13.78
C ALA A 180 9.83 -1.11 -12.92
N PHE A 181 8.77 -1.88 -12.67
CA PHE A 181 8.86 -3.19 -12.03
C PHE A 181 9.52 -4.24 -12.92
N GLU A 182 9.24 -4.22 -14.24
CA GLU A 182 9.90 -5.11 -15.21
C GLU A 182 11.37 -4.75 -15.37
N ALA A 183 11.68 -3.46 -15.46
CA ALA A 183 13.06 -2.99 -15.52
C ALA A 183 13.86 -3.38 -14.27
N LEU A 184 13.22 -3.41 -13.10
CA LEU A 184 13.82 -3.90 -11.85
C LEU A 184 14.02 -5.43 -11.89
N ALA A 185 12.98 -6.19 -12.29
CA ALA A 185 13.02 -7.65 -12.35
C ALA A 185 14.03 -8.20 -13.37
N GLU A 186 14.23 -7.51 -14.50
CA GLU A 186 15.27 -7.85 -15.48
C GLU A 186 16.70 -7.71 -14.94
N ARG A 187 16.88 -6.83 -13.95
CA ARG A 187 18.20 -6.46 -13.42
C ARG A 187 18.50 -7.10 -12.09
N TRP A 188 17.49 -7.48 -11.33
CA TRP A 188 17.68 -8.01 -9.98
C TRP A 188 16.65 -9.06 -9.64
N THR A 189 17.13 -10.11 -8.98
CA THR A 189 16.30 -11.03 -8.22
C THR A 189 16.75 -11.01 -6.78
N VAL A 190 15.81 -10.99 -5.83
CA VAL A 190 16.13 -11.01 -4.41
C VAL A 190 15.73 -12.36 -3.82
N GLY A 191 16.72 -13.25 -3.72
CA GLY A 191 16.60 -14.51 -2.98
C GLY A 191 16.85 -14.31 -1.49
N TYR A 192 16.98 -15.41 -0.75
CA TYR A 192 17.37 -15.38 0.66
C TYR A 192 18.20 -16.59 1.07
N THR A 193 18.88 -16.45 2.20
CA THR A 193 19.53 -17.53 2.95
C THR A 193 19.09 -17.49 4.40
N TYR A 194 19.03 -18.66 5.06
CA TYR A 194 18.72 -18.75 6.48
C TYR A 194 19.98 -19.06 7.28
N HIS A 195 20.11 -18.35 8.38
CA HIS A 195 21.13 -18.60 9.39
C HIS A 195 20.41 -18.92 10.68
N THR A 196 20.65 -20.12 11.20
CA THR A 196 20.05 -20.57 12.45
C THR A 196 21.16 -20.88 13.44
N LEU A 197 21.07 -20.27 14.62
CA LEU A 197 21.86 -20.63 15.77
C LEU A 197 20.92 -21.23 16.82
N SER A 198 21.26 -22.43 17.28
CA SER A 198 20.53 -23.12 18.34
C SER A 198 21.48 -23.32 19.51
N ASP A 199 21.09 -22.81 20.67
CA ASP A 199 21.56 -23.27 21.97
C ASP A 199 20.40 -24.03 22.65
N ASP A 200 20.67 -24.91 23.62
CA ASP A 200 19.78 -26.00 24.09
C ASP A 200 18.30 -25.62 24.38
N ASP A 201 17.97 -24.34 24.60
CA ASP A 201 16.60 -23.80 24.78
C ASP A 201 16.20 -22.65 23.82
N VAL A 202 17.10 -22.16 22.96
CA VAL A 202 16.83 -20.98 22.10
C VAL A 202 17.33 -21.23 20.67
N SER A 203 16.41 -21.17 19.71
CA SER A 203 16.73 -21.11 18.28
C SER A 203 16.48 -19.70 17.74
N SER A 204 17.53 -19.06 17.23
CA SER A 204 17.43 -17.79 16.50
C SER A 204 17.58 -18.06 15.02
N THR A 205 16.56 -17.74 14.23
CA THR A 205 16.61 -17.78 12.76
C THR A 205 16.72 -16.36 12.23
N THR A 206 17.66 -16.10 11.33
CA THR A 206 17.75 -14.85 10.58
C THR A 206 17.68 -15.15 9.08
N ILE A 207 16.80 -14.45 8.39
CA ILE A 207 16.57 -14.50 6.96
C ILE A 207 17.33 -13.33 6.34
N ILE A 208 18.41 -13.64 5.62
CA ILE A 208 19.28 -12.63 5.02
C ILE A 208 19.03 -12.62 3.51
N PRO A 209 18.73 -11.45 2.90
CA PRO A 209 18.52 -11.36 1.46
C PRO A 209 19.80 -11.74 0.71
N THR A 210 19.65 -12.37 -0.44
CA THR A 210 20.73 -12.60 -1.41
C THR A 210 20.34 -11.93 -2.73
N PRO A 211 20.53 -10.61 -2.85
CA PRO A 211 20.26 -9.88 -4.07
C PRO A 211 21.24 -10.33 -5.16
N GLU A 212 20.74 -10.70 -6.32
CA GLU A 212 21.57 -11.10 -7.46
C GLU A 212 21.31 -10.14 -8.61
N ALA A 213 22.39 -9.52 -9.11
CA ALA A 213 22.34 -8.58 -10.23
C ALA A 213 22.48 -9.31 -11.57
N HIS A 214 21.54 -9.06 -12.47
CA HIS A 214 21.51 -9.55 -13.84
C HIS A 214 22.02 -8.47 -14.79
N VAL A 215 22.99 -8.83 -15.64
CA VAL A 215 23.67 -7.90 -16.57
C VAL A 215 23.48 -8.26 -18.03
N ALA A 216 22.80 -9.37 -18.32
CA ALA A 216 22.52 -9.84 -19.68
C ALA A 216 21.04 -9.65 -20.01
N ASP A 217 20.73 -9.54 -21.31
CA ASP A 217 19.36 -9.53 -21.84
C ASP A 217 18.43 -8.46 -21.23
N LEU A 218 18.98 -7.26 -20.98
CA LEU A 218 18.21 -6.11 -20.52
C LEU A 218 17.42 -5.49 -21.70
N HIS A 219 16.10 -5.57 -21.66
CA HIS A 219 15.23 -5.05 -22.71
C HIS A 219 14.66 -3.67 -22.35
N HIS A 220 14.55 -3.38 -21.06
CA HIS A 220 13.96 -2.14 -20.55
C HIS A 220 15.03 -1.14 -20.10
N ASP A 221 14.90 0.13 -20.51
CA ASP A 221 15.76 1.22 -20.02
C ASP A 221 15.40 1.61 -18.57
N SER A 222 16.38 2.05 -17.77
CA SER A 222 16.17 2.60 -16.43
C SER A 222 16.35 4.12 -16.37
N ALA A 223 16.99 4.72 -17.38
CA ALA A 223 17.40 6.11 -17.34
C ALA A 223 16.21 7.08 -17.45
N GLY A 224 15.91 7.75 -16.33
CA GLY A 224 14.76 8.65 -16.25
C GLY A 224 13.42 7.94 -16.03
N GLU A 225 13.45 6.68 -15.61
CA GLU A 225 12.31 5.96 -15.08
C GLU A 225 12.17 6.19 -13.57
N PHE A 226 10.94 6.11 -13.07
CA PHE A 226 10.60 6.38 -11.68
C PHE A 226 9.50 5.46 -11.17
N VAL A 227 9.56 5.14 -9.88
CA VAL A 227 8.52 4.41 -9.14
C VAL A 227 7.96 5.33 -8.06
N THR A 228 6.66 5.23 -7.79
CA THR A 228 6.07 5.87 -6.62
C THR A 228 6.34 5.00 -5.40
N CYS A 229 7.21 5.41 -4.49
CA CYS A 229 7.42 4.73 -3.21
C CYS A 229 6.71 5.50 -2.10
N MET A 230 6.35 4.81 -1.01
CA MET A 230 5.81 5.47 0.17
C MET A 230 6.94 5.76 1.16
N SER A 231 7.06 7.02 1.57
CA SER A 231 7.94 7.44 2.67
C SER A 231 7.11 7.98 3.83
N ILE A 232 7.73 8.14 4.99
CA ILE A 232 7.08 8.78 6.14
C ILE A 232 7.65 10.20 6.28
N ASP A 233 6.82 11.20 6.02
CA ASP A 233 7.16 12.60 6.27
C ASP A 233 6.35 13.13 7.47
N ALA A 234 7.06 13.65 8.47
CA ALA A 234 6.47 14.18 9.70
C ALA A 234 5.40 13.28 10.37
N GLY A 235 5.55 11.95 10.28
CA GLY A 235 4.61 10.98 10.85
C GLY A 235 3.38 10.68 9.97
N THR A 236 3.40 11.09 8.70
CA THR A 236 2.36 10.81 7.71
C THR A 236 2.97 10.03 6.54
N PRO A 237 2.34 8.93 6.08
CA PRO A 237 2.73 8.29 4.83
C PRO A 237 2.55 9.26 3.65
N THR A 238 3.60 9.49 2.88
CA THR A 238 3.61 10.38 1.73
C THR A 238 4.14 9.66 0.50
N ALA A 239 3.40 9.75 -0.59
CA ALA A 239 3.85 9.25 -1.89
C ALA A 239 5.04 10.09 -2.39
N THR A 240 6.14 9.42 -2.70
CA THR A 240 7.37 10.04 -3.19
C THR A 240 7.81 9.39 -4.49
N VAL A 241 8.17 10.22 -5.45
CA VAL A 241 8.67 9.75 -6.75
C VAL A 241 10.16 9.44 -6.61
N VAL A 242 10.54 8.18 -6.76
CA VAL A 242 11.90 7.69 -6.61
C VAL A 242 12.45 7.27 -7.97
N PRO A 243 13.62 7.79 -8.40
CA PRO A 243 14.26 7.34 -9.62
C PRO A 243 14.64 5.86 -9.53
N LEU A 244 14.45 5.11 -10.62
CA LEU A 244 14.77 3.68 -10.62
C LEU A 244 16.25 3.42 -10.31
N ASP A 245 17.15 4.30 -10.75
CA ASP A 245 18.59 4.21 -10.43
C ASP A 245 18.88 4.29 -8.92
N VAL A 246 18.02 4.96 -8.13
CA VAL A 246 18.14 5.00 -6.66
C VAL A 246 17.78 3.65 -6.05
N LEU A 247 16.73 2.99 -6.55
CA LEU A 247 16.33 1.64 -6.11
C LEU A 247 17.39 0.60 -6.50
N LEU A 248 17.99 0.73 -7.68
CA LEU A 248 19.10 -0.13 -8.11
C LEU A 248 20.34 0.06 -7.21
N ALA A 249 20.64 1.30 -6.82
CA ALA A 249 21.71 1.59 -5.87
C ALA A 249 21.41 1.05 -4.46
N GLU A 250 20.14 1.09 -4.03
CA GLU A 250 19.70 0.48 -2.77
C GLU A 250 19.90 -1.04 -2.79
N LEU A 251 19.57 -1.74 -3.88
CA LEU A 251 19.81 -3.19 -4.01
C LEU A 251 21.30 -3.53 -3.97
N ALA A 252 22.16 -2.72 -4.58
CA ALA A 252 23.61 -2.89 -4.48
C ALA A 252 24.13 -2.66 -3.05
N ALA A 253 23.56 -1.69 -2.32
CA ALA A 253 23.88 -1.47 -0.91
C ALA A 253 23.36 -2.62 -0.02
N LEU A 254 22.20 -3.18 -0.36
CA LEU A 254 21.62 -4.33 0.31
C LEU A 254 22.51 -5.57 0.17
N ASP A 255 23.06 -5.83 -1.02
CA ASP A 255 23.99 -6.94 -1.24
C ASP A 255 25.23 -6.84 -0.32
N ALA A 256 25.83 -5.64 -0.24
CA ALA A 256 26.94 -5.38 0.67
C ALA A 256 26.53 -5.56 2.15
N ALA A 257 25.33 -5.09 2.54
CA ALA A 257 24.79 -5.25 3.89
C ALA A 257 24.51 -6.72 4.23
N SER A 258 24.02 -7.51 3.29
CA SER A 258 23.79 -8.95 3.43
C SER A 258 25.09 -9.70 3.72
N HIS A 259 26.15 -9.44 2.96
CA HIS A 259 27.46 -10.04 3.22
C HIS A 259 27.99 -9.72 4.62
N LEU A 260 27.82 -8.47 5.07
CA LEU A 260 28.20 -8.07 6.42
C LEU A 260 27.36 -8.81 7.47
N ALA A 261 26.03 -8.85 7.31
CA ALA A 261 25.12 -9.53 8.21
C ALA A 261 25.46 -11.01 8.36
N VAL A 262 25.77 -11.72 7.26
CA VAL A 262 26.23 -13.12 7.32
C VAL A 262 27.48 -13.26 8.18
N SER A 263 28.47 -12.38 7.98
CA SER A 263 29.74 -12.44 8.72
C SER A 263 29.62 -12.07 10.20
N ALA A 264 28.67 -11.19 10.54
CA ALA A 264 28.45 -10.69 11.90
C ALA A 264 27.42 -11.52 12.69
N HIS A 265 26.62 -12.35 12.01
CA HIS A 265 25.45 -13.03 12.59
C HIS A 265 25.74 -13.76 13.89
N GLN A 266 26.83 -14.55 13.95
CA GLN A 266 27.18 -15.29 15.15
C GLN A 266 27.49 -14.35 16.33
N ALA A 267 28.28 -13.31 16.11
CA ALA A 267 28.62 -12.35 17.15
C ALA A 267 27.40 -11.56 17.64
N GLU A 268 26.47 -11.23 16.75
CA GLU A 268 25.22 -10.54 17.10
C GLU A 268 24.31 -11.42 17.96
N VAL A 269 24.16 -12.70 17.63
CA VAL A 269 23.37 -13.65 18.43
C VAL A 269 24.02 -13.89 19.80
N GLU A 270 25.34 -14.10 19.85
CA GLU A 270 26.07 -14.27 21.11
C GLU A 270 25.95 -13.04 22.02
N ALA A 271 26.04 -11.83 21.44
CA ALA A 271 25.85 -10.59 22.18
C ALA A 271 24.43 -10.49 22.76
N ALA A 272 23.41 -10.78 21.94
CA ALA A 272 22.01 -10.75 22.35
C ALA A 272 21.68 -11.75 23.47
N LEU A 273 22.40 -12.88 23.55
CA LEU A 273 22.24 -13.88 24.61
C LEU A 273 23.03 -13.51 25.89
N THR A 274 24.11 -12.76 25.78
CA THR A 274 25.02 -12.47 26.90
C THR A 274 24.61 -11.22 27.69
N ASP A 275 24.23 -10.15 27.00
CA ASP A 275 23.84 -8.87 27.63
C ASP A 275 22.62 -8.31 26.92
N SER A 276 21.46 -8.45 27.58
CA SER A 276 20.19 -8.04 27.01
C SER A 276 19.99 -6.53 27.16
N ASN A 277 19.69 -5.85 26.06
CA ASN A 277 19.45 -4.42 26.02
C ASN A 277 18.08 -4.04 26.64
N PHE A 278 17.14 -4.97 26.69
CA PHE A 278 15.78 -4.72 27.18
C PHE A 278 15.08 -5.99 27.66
N ASP A 279 14.06 -5.85 28.51
CA ASP A 279 13.18 -6.94 28.91
C ASP A 279 11.83 -6.83 28.19
N MET A 280 11.61 -7.65 27.17
CA MET A 280 10.38 -7.66 26.39
C MET A 280 9.16 -7.98 27.26
N ALA A 281 9.25 -8.96 28.17
CA ALA A 281 8.14 -9.35 29.02
C ALA A 281 7.71 -8.20 29.93
N ALA A 282 8.67 -7.49 30.53
CA ALA A 282 8.42 -6.32 31.35
C ALA A 282 7.80 -5.18 30.54
N LEU A 283 8.32 -4.89 29.33
CA LEU A 283 7.80 -3.85 28.46
C LEU A 283 6.36 -4.15 27.99
N VAL A 284 6.07 -5.39 27.62
CA VAL A 284 4.73 -5.84 27.21
C VAL A 284 3.76 -5.71 28.38
N ASN A 285 4.13 -6.16 29.58
CA ASN A 285 3.27 -6.06 30.77
C ASN A 285 3.04 -4.60 31.20
N ALA A 286 4.02 -3.71 30.95
CA ALA A 286 3.93 -2.28 31.19
C ALA A 286 3.29 -1.48 30.03
N VAL A 287 2.85 -2.16 28.95
CA VAL A 287 2.23 -1.59 27.75
C VAL A 287 3.11 -0.51 27.10
N ARG A 288 4.42 -0.77 27.00
CA ARG A 288 5.39 0.15 26.40
C ARG A 288 5.54 -0.06 24.90
N VAL A 289 4.43 0.11 24.17
CA VAL A 289 4.33 -0.23 22.73
C VAL A 289 5.31 0.53 21.85
N ASP A 290 5.43 1.85 22.02
CA ASP A 290 6.37 2.65 21.22
C ASP A 290 7.83 2.27 21.50
N THR A 291 8.15 1.92 22.75
CA THR A 291 9.50 1.42 23.14
C THR A 291 9.80 0.06 22.53
N LEU A 292 8.83 -0.85 22.54
CA LEU A 292 8.95 -2.15 21.86
C LEU A 292 9.22 -1.97 20.36
N CYS A 293 8.52 -1.03 19.69
CA CYS A 293 8.79 -0.71 18.29
C CYS A 293 10.22 -0.19 18.07
N GLY A 294 10.74 0.65 18.98
CA GLY A 294 12.12 1.12 18.93
C GLY A 294 13.13 -0.03 19.05
N HIS A 295 12.91 -0.99 19.95
CA HIS A 295 13.76 -2.17 20.09
C HIS A 295 13.67 -3.11 18.88
N LEU A 296 12.49 -3.29 18.29
CA LEU A 296 12.33 -4.10 17.08
C LEU A 296 13.22 -3.62 15.92
N SER A 297 13.37 -2.30 15.75
CA SER A 297 14.27 -1.77 14.71
C SER A 297 15.73 -1.71 15.09
N SER A 298 16.05 -1.44 16.35
CA SER A 298 17.45 -1.27 16.77
C SER A 298 18.14 -2.58 17.14
N HIS A 299 17.37 -3.58 17.59
CA HIS A 299 17.87 -4.87 18.08
C HIS A 299 16.97 -6.03 17.59
N PRO A 300 16.77 -6.19 16.26
CA PRO A 300 15.82 -7.17 15.71
C PRO A 300 16.13 -8.62 16.10
N VAL A 301 17.42 -9.00 16.15
CA VAL A 301 17.88 -10.35 16.54
C VAL A 301 17.52 -10.65 18.00
N GLU A 302 17.87 -9.75 18.92
CA GLU A 302 17.51 -9.88 20.33
C GLU A 302 15.99 -9.88 20.53
N PHE A 303 15.27 -9.04 19.77
CA PHE A 303 13.81 -9.01 19.77
C PHE A 303 13.23 -10.36 19.34
N GLY A 304 13.74 -10.97 18.26
CA GLY A 304 13.32 -12.28 17.80
C GLY A 304 13.54 -13.38 18.84
N ILE A 305 14.69 -13.37 19.53
CA ILE A 305 15.02 -14.31 20.61
C ILE A 305 14.04 -14.16 21.78
N GLN A 306 13.80 -12.94 22.26
CA GLN A 306 12.89 -12.73 23.38
C GLN A 306 11.43 -13.00 23.00
N LEU A 307 11.03 -12.70 21.76
CA LEU A 307 9.72 -13.09 21.23
C LEU A 307 9.56 -14.61 21.21
N HIS A 308 10.63 -15.33 20.84
CA HIS A 308 10.65 -16.79 20.87
C HIS A 308 10.41 -17.33 22.28
N HIS A 309 11.16 -16.79 23.24
CA HIS A 309 11.02 -17.15 24.64
C HIS A 309 9.61 -16.86 25.19
N LEU A 310 8.99 -15.72 24.81
CA LEU A 310 7.62 -15.42 25.20
C LEU A 310 6.64 -16.47 24.68
N PHE A 311 6.70 -16.85 23.40
CA PHE A 311 5.75 -17.84 22.90
C PHE A 311 5.97 -19.23 23.53
N ALA A 312 7.22 -19.62 23.77
CA ALA A 312 7.58 -20.94 24.28
C ALA A 312 7.27 -21.12 25.77
N HIS A 313 7.42 -20.04 26.57
CA HIS A 313 7.39 -20.13 28.03
C HIS A 313 6.39 -19.17 28.72
N ASP A 314 5.87 -18.14 28.05
CA ASP A 314 4.90 -17.18 28.62
C ASP A 314 3.83 -16.78 27.60
N ARG A 315 3.01 -17.77 27.22
CA ARG A 315 1.91 -17.60 26.24
C ARG A 315 0.98 -16.42 26.56
N PRO A 316 0.54 -16.18 27.80
CA PRO A 316 -0.31 -15.03 28.11
C PRO A 316 0.34 -13.66 27.81
N THR A 317 1.63 -13.51 28.07
CA THR A 317 2.35 -12.28 27.72
C THR A 317 2.55 -12.16 26.21
N PHE A 318 2.84 -13.26 25.50
CA PHE A 318 2.88 -13.27 24.04
C PHE A 318 1.55 -12.81 23.42
N GLU A 319 0.42 -13.35 23.85
CA GLU A 319 -0.89 -12.92 23.34
C GLU A 319 -1.19 -11.45 23.64
N LEU A 320 -0.78 -10.94 24.81
CA LEU A 320 -0.91 -9.53 25.14
C LEU A 320 -0.06 -8.66 24.19
N PHE A 321 1.15 -9.09 23.84
CA PHE A 321 1.97 -8.44 22.83
C PHE A 321 1.27 -8.40 21.46
N VAL A 322 0.67 -9.52 21.03
CA VAL A 322 -0.07 -9.60 19.76
C VAL A 322 -1.22 -8.59 19.73
N ARG A 323 -2.02 -8.52 20.80
CA ARG A 323 -3.12 -7.55 20.95
C ARG A 323 -2.62 -6.11 20.93
N GLN A 324 -1.48 -5.82 21.56
CA GLN A 324 -0.82 -4.51 21.49
C GLN A 324 -0.38 -4.16 20.07
N ARG A 325 0.15 -5.13 19.31
CA ARG A 325 0.58 -4.91 17.92
C ARG A 325 -0.60 -4.61 17.00
N LEU A 326 -1.70 -5.34 17.15
CA LEU A 326 -2.95 -5.08 16.43
C LEU A 326 -3.46 -3.66 16.69
N LEU A 327 -3.64 -3.30 17.96
CA LEU A 327 -4.08 -1.95 18.33
C LEU A 327 -3.13 -0.89 17.79
N HIS A 328 -1.82 -1.13 17.87
CA HIS A 328 -0.84 -0.21 17.31
C HIS A 328 -1.10 0.00 15.82
N ARG A 329 -1.18 -1.07 15.01
CA ARG A 329 -1.43 -0.96 13.57
C ARG A 329 -2.71 -0.17 13.26
N TRP A 330 -3.83 -0.49 13.91
CA TRP A 330 -5.10 0.18 13.65
C TRP A 330 -5.11 1.66 14.07
N LEU A 331 -4.55 1.97 15.25
CA LEU A 331 -4.43 3.36 15.71
C LEU A 331 -3.50 4.15 14.77
N ARG A 332 -2.38 3.57 14.34
CA ARG A 332 -1.46 4.23 13.40
C ARG A 332 -2.06 4.43 12.02
N ALA A 333 -2.87 3.49 11.55
CA ALA A 333 -3.58 3.62 10.30
C ALA A 333 -4.60 4.77 10.31
N THR A 334 -5.23 5.06 11.45
CA THR A 334 -6.19 6.18 11.59
C THR A 334 -5.50 7.52 11.84
N TRP A 335 -4.58 7.58 12.81
CA TRP A 335 -4.06 8.85 13.35
C TRP A 335 -2.59 9.15 12.97
N GLY A 336 -1.91 8.22 12.30
CA GLY A 336 -0.51 8.36 11.89
C GLY A 336 0.51 8.22 13.02
N GLY A 337 1.75 8.62 12.72
CA GLY A 337 2.95 8.40 13.53
C GLY A 337 3.33 9.53 14.49
N THR A 338 2.52 10.59 14.62
CA THR A 338 2.91 11.81 15.36
C THR A 338 2.70 11.75 16.87
N SER A 339 1.75 10.94 17.34
CA SER A 339 1.40 10.82 18.77
C SER A 339 1.92 9.52 19.39
N SER A 340 2.09 9.44 20.71
CA SER A 340 2.41 8.16 21.36
C SER A 340 1.23 7.20 21.36
N PHE A 341 1.50 5.89 21.46
CA PHE A 341 0.47 4.86 21.58
C PHE A 341 -0.46 5.15 22.77
N ASP A 342 0.08 5.47 23.94
CA ASP A 342 -0.71 5.76 25.15
C ASP A 342 -1.71 6.90 24.93
N ARG A 343 -1.27 7.94 24.20
CA ARG A 343 -2.11 9.09 23.87
C ARG A 343 -3.22 8.69 22.91
N LEU A 344 -2.88 7.97 21.83
CA LEU A 344 -3.87 7.49 20.85
C LEU A 344 -4.89 6.58 21.52
N TYR A 345 -4.44 5.57 22.26
CA TYR A 345 -5.31 4.65 22.99
C TYR A 345 -6.27 5.39 23.94
N THR A 346 -5.74 6.33 24.73
CA THR A 346 -6.57 7.08 25.70
C THR A 346 -7.59 7.96 25.00
N GLN A 347 -7.22 8.59 23.88
CA GLN A 347 -8.13 9.41 23.08
C GLN A 347 -9.24 8.57 22.44
N THR A 348 -8.92 7.39 21.93
CA THR A 348 -9.85 6.50 21.25
C THR A 348 -10.81 5.79 22.20
N PHE A 349 -10.31 5.27 23.32
CA PHE A 349 -11.08 4.39 24.23
C PHE A 349 -11.47 5.04 25.56
N GLY A 350 -11.03 6.28 25.82
CA GLY A 350 -11.36 7.01 27.05
C GLY A 350 -10.75 6.42 28.33
N LYS A 351 -9.87 5.42 28.22
CA LYS A 351 -9.17 4.76 29.32
C LYS A 351 -7.66 4.80 29.07
N VAL A 352 -6.87 4.90 30.14
CA VAL A 352 -5.40 4.82 30.03
C VAL A 352 -4.98 3.44 29.51
N ALA A 353 -4.00 3.39 28.62
CA ALA A 353 -3.45 2.12 28.16
C ALA A 353 -2.86 1.32 29.33
N SER A 354 -3.38 0.12 29.58
CA SER A 354 -2.90 -0.79 30.60
C SER A 354 -3.22 -2.22 30.22
N LYS A 355 -2.49 -3.20 30.79
CA LYS A 355 -2.73 -4.63 30.56
C LYS A 355 -4.20 -4.99 30.79
N ALA A 356 -4.78 -4.53 31.89
CA ALA A 356 -6.18 -4.80 32.23
C ALA A 356 -7.15 -4.21 31.21
N ASN A 357 -6.95 -2.95 30.80
CA ASN A 357 -7.86 -2.29 29.86
C ASN A 357 -7.77 -2.88 28.44
N ILE A 358 -6.58 -3.29 27.99
CA ILE A 358 -6.41 -3.96 26.71
C ILE A 358 -7.10 -5.33 26.74
N ILE A 359 -6.90 -6.12 27.79
CA ILE A 359 -7.57 -7.42 27.93
C ILE A 359 -9.09 -7.25 27.95
N GLU A 360 -9.60 -6.28 28.71
CA GLU A 360 -11.03 -5.94 28.77
C GLU A 360 -11.57 -5.57 27.39
N LEU A 361 -10.83 -4.75 26.61
CA LEU A 361 -11.24 -4.33 25.26
C LEU A 361 -11.48 -5.52 24.33
N PHE A 362 -10.55 -6.49 24.31
CA PHE A 362 -10.65 -7.68 23.46
C PHE A 362 -11.65 -8.71 23.99
N THR A 363 -11.86 -8.78 25.31
CA THR A 363 -12.86 -9.70 25.90
C THR A 363 -14.29 -9.17 25.74
N ALA A 364 -14.48 -7.85 25.80
CA ALA A 364 -15.77 -7.21 25.65
C ALA A 364 -16.25 -7.13 24.19
N LEU A 365 -15.45 -7.62 23.22
CA LEU A 365 -15.70 -7.47 21.78
C LEU A 365 -16.09 -6.02 21.44
N ALA A 366 -15.38 -5.05 22.01
CA ALA A 366 -15.74 -3.63 21.89
C ALA A 366 -15.73 -3.12 20.45
N PHE A 367 -15.14 -3.89 19.53
CA PHE A 367 -15.30 -3.75 18.09
C PHE A 367 -16.47 -4.65 17.66
N PRO A 368 -17.65 -4.09 17.35
CA PRO A 368 -18.79 -4.89 16.92
C PRO A 368 -18.42 -5.75 15.71
N ASP A 369 -18.87 -7.00 15.70
CA ASP A 369 -18.77 -8.03 14.65
C ASP A 369 -19.42 -7.63 13.29
N ASP A 370 -19.57 -6.34 12.98
CA ASP A 370 -19.94 -5.85 11.64
C ASP A 370 -18.75 -5.91 10.66
N HIS A 371 -17.80 -6.82 10.90
CA HIS A 371 -16.64 -6.99 10.04
C HIS A 371 -17.06 -7.67 8.74
N GLU A 372 -16.60 -7.10 7.63
CA GLU A 372 -16.60 -7.75 6.34
C GLU A 372 -15.83 -9.07 6.49
N THR A 373 -16.57 -10.17 6.46
CA THR A 373 -16.00 -11.52 6.46
C THR A 373 -15.47 -11.77 5.05
N LEU A 374 -14.22 -12.20 4.97
CA LEU A 374 -13.69 -12.74 3.72
C LEU A 374 -14.35 -14.11 3.55
N THR A 375 -15.10 -14.30 2.47
CA THR A 375 -15.76 -15.57 2.17
C THR A 375 -15.24 -16.16 0.86
N ALA A 376 -15.24 -17.48 0.79
CA ALA A 376 -14.74 -18.24 -0.35
C ALA A 376 -15.54 -19.52 -0.53
N ASP A 377 -16.00 -19.79 -1.76
CA ASP A 377 -16.69 -21.03 -2.11
C ASP A 377 -15.67 -22.09 -2.51
N THR A 378 -15.71 -23.24 -1.83
CA THR A 378 -14.92 -24.43 -2.18
C THR A 378 -15.54 -25.19 -3.36
N GLU A 379 -14.76 -26.05 -4.02
CA GLU A 379 -15.25 -26.90 -5.12
C GLU A 379 -16.40 -27.84 -4.71
N ASN A 380 -16.51 -28.17 -3.42
CA ASN A 380 -17.56 -29.04 -2.88
C ASN A 380 -18.85 -28.28 -2.55
N GLY A 381 -18.86 -26.95 -2.70
CA GLY A 381 -19.98 -26.09 -2.33
C GLY A 381 -20.02 -25.70 -0.84
N ASP A 382 -18.97 -25.98 -0.08
CA ASP A 382 -18.79 -25.46 1.29
C ASP A 382 -18.22 -24.04 1.25
N GLU A 383 -18.61 -23.19 2.21
CA GLU A 383 -18.12 -21.81 2.34
C GLU A 383 -17.01 -21.73 3.40
N LEU A 384 -15.83 -21.27 2.99
CA LEU A 384 -14.77 -20.81 3.87
C LEU A 384 -15.09 -19.38 4.31
N SER A 385 -14.93 -19.09 5.59
CA SER A 385 -15.13 -17.75 6.13
C SER A 385 -13.98 -17.39 7.07
N LEU A 386 -13.42 -16.20 6.88
CA LEU A 386 -12.37 -15.65 7.72
C LEU A 386 -12.74 -14.23 8.15
N SER A 387 -12.76 -13.98 9.45
CA SER A 387 -13.05 -12.65 9.96
C SER A 387 -11.91 -11.69 9.61
N ARG A 388 -12.23 -10.42 9.36
CA ARG A 388 -11.19 -9.42 9.11
C ARG A 388 -10.24 -9.24 10.30
N PHE A 389 -10.75 -9.45 11.50
CA PHE A 389 -9.96 -9.45 12.73
C PHE A 389 -8.88 -10.54 12.70
N ASP A 390 -9.27 -11.79 12.41
CA ASP A 390 -8.35 -12.93 12.36
C ASP A 390 -7.32 -12.77 11.25
N PHE A 391 -7.73 -12.21 10.12
CA PHE A 391 -6.82 -11.88 9.04
C PHE A 391 -5.76 -10.86 9.49
N GLU A 392 -6.17 -9.72 10.07
CA GLU A 392 -5.23 -8.72 10.58
C GLU A 392 -4.34 -9.25 11.71
N LEU A 393 -4.83 -10.21 12.50
CA LEU A 393 -4.06 -10.88 13.55
C LEU A 393 -2.86 -11.64 12.94
N VAL A 394 -3.12 -12.42 11.89
CA VAL A 394 -2.06 -13.11 11.13
C VAL A 394 -1.09 -12.10 10.53
N LEU A 395 -1.58 -11.04 9.89
CA LEU A 395 -0.73 -10.01 9.28
C LEU A 395 0.14 -9.26 10.30
N ALA A 396 -0.40 -8.95 11.48
CA ALA A 396 0.33 -8.26 12.54
C ALA A 396 1.52 -9.09 13.04
N ILE A 397 1.37 -10.42 13.14
CA ILE A 397 2.46 -11.31 13.55
C ILE A 397 3.42 -11.60 12.41
N ALA A 398 2.93 -11.82 11.19
CA ALA A 398 3.78 -11.96 10.01
C ALA A 398 4.72 -10.76 9.84
N GLU A 399 4.22 -9.54 10.08
CA GLU A 399 5.04 -8.33 10.05
C GLU A 399 6.11 -8.30 11.14
N VAL A 400 5.77 -8.67 12.39
CA VAL A 400 6.77 -8.72 13.48
C VAL A 400 7.84 -9.76 13.18
N LEU A 401 7.43 -10.93 12.66
CA LEU A 401 8.36 -11.98 12.26
C LEU A 401 9.27 -11.50 11.12
N LEU A 402 8.73 -10.80 10.12
CA LEU A 402 9.53 -10.21 9.06
C LEU A 402 10.52 -9.17 9.60
N ALA A 403 10.09 -8.28 10.50
CA ALA A 403 10.96 -7.26 11.08
C ALA A 403 12.06 -7.85 11.98
N ALA A 404 11.76 -8.90 12.75
CA ALA A 404 12.71 -9.52 13.67
C ALA A 404 13.65 -10.52 12.97
N HIS A 405 13.11 -11.37 12.09
CA HIS A 405 13.88 -12.42 11.42
C HIS A 405 14.49 -11.95 10.10
N GLY A 406 13.86 -11.02 9.38
CA GLY A 406 14.33 -10.49 8.10
C GLY A 406 14.49 -8.97 8.08
N PRO A 407 15.24 -8.35 9.02
CA PRO A 407 15.30 -6.90 9.17
C PRO A 407 15.81 -6.17 7.93
N LEU A 408 16.69 -6.79 7.13
CA LEU A 408 17.18 -6.23 5.88
C LEU A 408 16.09 -6.16 4.80
N PHE A 409 15.23 -7.18 4.71
CA PHE A 409 14.03 -7.12 3.87
C PHE A 409 13.04 -6.08 4.38
N PHE A 410 12.75 -6.12 5.68
CA PHE A 410 11.76 -5.23 6.29
C PHE A 410 12.09 -3.74 6.08
N ASN A 411 13.38 -3.38 6.05
CA ASN A 411 13.84 -2.00 5.94
C ASN A 411 14.20 -1.56 4.52
N SER A 412 14.23 -2.45 3.53
CA SER A 412 14.54 -2.08 2.14
C SER A 412 13.25 -1.96 1.30
N GLU A 413 13.00 -0.77 0.77
CA GLU A 413 11.93 -0.56 -0.22
C GLU A 413 12.23 -1.35 -1.48
N ALA A 414 13.47 -1.29 -1.98
CA ALA A 414 13.85 -1.95 -3.21
C ALA A 414 13.76 -3.48 -3.11
N ALA A 415 14.10 -4.07 -1.97
CA ALA A 415 13.91 -5.51 -1.74
C ALA A 415 12.44 -5.90 -1.79
N LEU A 416 11.57 -5.20 -1.06
CA LEU A 416 10.15 -5.49 -1.04
C LEU A 416 9.50 -5.29 -2.42
N LEU A 417 9.88 -4.24 -3.15
CA LEU A 417 9.44 -4.00 -4.53
C LEU A 417 9.88 -5.13 -5.47
N ALA A 418 11.15 -5.55 -5.40
CA ALA A 418 11.68 -6.62 -6.24
C ALA A 418 11.07 -7.99 -5.89
N THR A 419 10.80 -8.25 -4.62
CA THR A 419 10.22 -9.52 -4.14
C THR A 419 8.72 -9.62 -4.43
N THR A 420 7.96 -8.52 -4.34
CA THR A 420 6.51 -8.52 -4.51
C THR A 420 6.05 -8.13 -5.92
N GLY A 421 6.87 -7.39 -6.68
CA GLY A 421 6.47 -6.81 -7.95
C GLY A 421 5.34 -5.76 -7.83
N ALA A 422 5.11 -5.26 -6.62
CA ALA A 422 4.01 -4.37 -6.27
C ALA A 422 4.48 -3.23 -5.36
N LEU A 423 3.71 -2.15 -5.29
CA LEU A 423 4.04 -1.03 -4.40
C LEU A 423 4.03 -1.41 -2.92
N VAL A 424 4.97 -0.83 -2.19
CA VAL A 424 5.07 -0.98 -0.74
C VAL A 424 4.21 0.11 -0.08
N GLY A 425 3.11 -0.32 0.51
CA GLY A 425 2.28 0.50 1.38
C GLY A 425 2.85 0.52 2.79
N VAL A 426 2.79 1.69 3.43
CA VAL A 426 3.32 1.89 4.79
C VAL A 426 2.31 2.56 5.70
N ILE A 427 2.36 2.20 6.97
CA ILE A 427 1.67 2.85 8.07
C ILE A 427 2.73 3.54 8.92
N ALA A 428 2.57 4.84 9.17
CA ALA A 428 3.55 5.61 9.92
C ALA A 428 3.57 5.22 11.40
N SER A 429 4.76 5.05 11.96
CA SER A 429 4.99 4.82 13.39
C SER A 429 5.96 5.88 13.95
N PRO A 430 5.97 6.20 15.26
CA PRO A 430 6.85 7.23 15.80
C PRO A 430 8.32 6.87 15.61
N GLY A 431 9.16 7.91 15.51
CA GLY A 431 10.61 7.73 15.50
C GLY A 431 11.19 7.16 14.21
N ALA A 432 10.61 7.51 13.06
CA ALA A 432 10.98 7.01 11.72
C ALA A 432 10.75 5.51 11.49
N MET A 433 10.09 4.84 12.42
CA MET A 433 9.61 3.47 12.28
C MET A 433 8.50 3.38 11.23
N ARG A 434 8.50 2.31 10.45
CA ARG A 434 7.37 1.96 9.57
C ARG A 434 6.69 0.68 10.02
N CYS A 435 5.41 0.58 9.73
CA CYS A 435 4.72 -0.71 9.57
C CYS A 435 4.35 -0.82 8.08
N LEU A 436 4.23 -2.01 7.55
CA LEU A 436 3.70 -2.29 6.22
C LEU A 436 2.17 -2.28 6.26
N SER A 437 1.55 -1.78 5.19
CA SER A 437 0.09 -1.87 5.04
C SER A 437 -0.36 -3.33 4.97
N SER A 438 -1.64 -3.57 5.23
CA SER A 438 -2.21 -4.92 5.19
C SER A 438 -2.02 -5.58 3.83
N ASP A 439 -2.22 -4.85 2.74
CA ASP A 439 -2.02 -5.35 1.36
C ASP A 439 -0.56 -5.77 1.12
N THR A 440 0.41 -4.97 1.59
CA THR A 440 1.83 -5.26 1.38
C THR A 440 2.26 -6.49 2.16
N ILE A 441 1.92 -6.59 3.45
CA ILE A 441 2.31 -7.77 4.24
C ILE A 441 1.57 -9.04 3.78
N ALA A 442 0.30 -8.93 3.37
CA ALA A 442 -0.43 -10.04 2.77
C ALA A 442 0.21 -10.49 1.45
N THR A 443 0.59 -9.54 0.59
CA THR A 443 1.31 -9.83 -0.66
C THR A 443 2.63 -10.57 -0.38
N VAL A 444 3.44 -10.07 0.56
CA VAL A 444 4.68 -10.74 0.97
C VAL A 444 4.38 -12.15 1.46
N LEU A 445 3.43 -12.30 2.39
CA LEU A 445 3.11 -13.56 3.06
C LEU A 445 2.60 -14.65 2.10
N LEU A 446 1.73 -14.29 1.16
CA LEU A 446 0.99 -15.26 0.36
C LEU A 446 1.59 -15.50 -1.04
N THR A 447 2.30 -14.52 -1.60
CA THR A 447 2.72 -14.57 -3.02
C THR A 447 4.21 -14.80 -3.23
N THR A 448 5.03 -14.72 -2.18
CA THR A 448 6.49 -14.67 -2.32
C THR A 448 7.18 -15.84 -1.62
N GLN A 449 8.39 -16.18 -2.06
CA GLN A 449 9.20 -17.21 -1.38
C GLN A 449 9.60 -16.80 0.05
N LEU A 450 9.75 -15.49 0.30
CA LEU A 450 9.95 -14.94 1.64
C LEU A 450 8.71 -15.22 2.52
N GLY A 451 7.52 -15.11 1.93
CA GLY A 451 6.25 -15.46 2.55
C GLY A 451 6.18 -16.90 3.02
N SER A 452 6.70 -17.86 2.23
CA SER A 452 6.78 -19.27 2.63
C SER A 452 7.57 -19.48 3.93
N GLU A 453 8.65 -18.71 4.13
CA GLU A 453 9.42 -18.78 5.39
C GLU A 453 8.69 -18.11 6.56
N LEU A 454 8.02 -16.97 6.32
CA LEU A 454 7.16 -16.36 7.34
C LEU A 454 6.02 -17.30 7.73
N TRP A 455 5.46 -18.03 6.77
CA TRP A 455 4.43 -19.03 7.00
C TRP A 455 4.94 -20.17 7.87
N ARG A 456 6.12 -20.71 7.58
CA ARG A 456 6.78 -21.72 8.40
C ARG A 456 7.01 -21.22 9.84
N LEU A 457 7.41 -19.96 10.02
CA LEU A 457 7.57 -19.37 11.36
C LEU A 457 6.22 -19.23 12.08
N LEU A 458 5.16 -18.81 11.40
CA LEU A 458 3.80 -18.75 11.96
C LEU A 458 3.32 -20.12 12.43
N GLU A 459 3.55 -21.17 11.63
CA GLU A 459 3.21 -22.55 12.00
C GLU A 459 3.94 -23.01 13.26
N VAL A 460 5.21 -22.62 13.43
CA VAL A 460 5.97 -22.91 14.66
C VAL A 460 5.38 -22.16 15.86
N VAL A 461 5.10 -20.87 15.72
CA VAL A 461 4.55 -20.02 16.80
C VAL A 461 3.17 -20.49 17.28
N TYR A 462 2.38 -21.07 16.38
CA TYR A 462 1.01 -21.51 16.63
C TYR A 462 0.82 -23.03 16.57
N ALA A 463 1.90 -23.81 16.66
CA ALA A 463 1.86 -25.27 16.52
C ALA A 463 0.90 -25.97 17.49
N SER A 464 0.71 -25.41 18.69
CA SER A 464 -0.18 -25.93 19.73
C SER A 464 -1.52 -25.18 19.85
N ASP A 465 -1.82 -24.27 18.93
CA ASP A 465 -3.02 -23.42 18.95
C ASP A 465 -3.97 -23.82 17.82
N GLU A 466 -4.93 -24.68 18.14
CA GLU A 466 -5.84 -25.28 17.13
C GLU A 466 -6.71 -24.24 16.41
N ASP A 467 -7.10 -23.16 17.10
CA ASP A 467 -7.93 -22.11 16.50
C ASP A 467 -7.11 -21.29 15.50
N MET A 468 -5.89 -20.90 15.88
CA MET A 468 -4.97 -20.20 14.97
C MET A 468 -4.53 -21.07 13.81
N ARG A 469 -4.34 -22.38 14.02
CA ARG A 469 -4.06 -23.32 12.92
C ARG A 469 -5.20 -23.38 11.93
N ARG A 470 -6.46 -23.39 12.40
CA ARG A 470 -7.63 -23.33 11.52
C ARG A 470 -7.66 -22.01 10.73
N ILE A 471 -7.41 -20.89 11.39
CA ILE A 471 -7.32 -19.56 10.75
C ILE A 471 -6.26 -19.54 9.63
N LEU A 472 -5.05 -20.04 9.90
CA LEU A 472 -3.98 -20.11 8.91
C LEU A 472 -4.35 -21.02 7.73
N LEU A 473 -4.91 -22.21 8.00
CA LEU A 473 -5.37 -23.12 6.95
C LEU A 473 -6.45 -22.48 6.08
N THR A 474 -7.47 -21.87 6.68
CA THR A 474 -8.52 -21.17 5.95
C THR A 474 -7.96 -20.06 5.08
N LEU A 475 -7.03 -19.24 5.61
CA LEU A 475 -6.39 -18.19 4.81
C LEU A 475 -5.63 -18.76 3.60
N HIS A 476 -4.88 -19.85 3.79
CA HIS A 476 -4.14 -20.49 2.72
C HIS A 476 -5.08 -21.05 1.64
N ASP A 477 -6.13 -21.78 2.03
CA ASP A 477 -7.12 -22.34 1.11
C ASP A 477 -7.82 -21.23 0.30
N MET A 478 -8.20 -20.12 0.95
CA MET A 478 -8.81 -18.96 0.29
C MET A 478 -7.89 -18.33 -0.77
N TYR A 479 -6.58 -18.28 -0.49
CA TYR A 479 -5.59 -17.77 -1.42
C TYR A 479 -5.37 -18.73 -2.61
N GLU A 480 -5.23 -20.03 -2.36
CA GLU A 480 -5.05 -21.04 -3.42
C GLU A 480 -6.27 -21.13 -4.37
N LEU A 481 -7.48 -20.88 -3.85
CA LEU A 481 -8.70 -20.76 -4.66
C LEU A 481 -8.75 -19.47 -5.49
N GLY A 482 -7.79 -18.55 -5.33
CA GLY A 482 -7.77 -17.25 -6.00
C GLY A 482 -8.87 -16.29 -5.53
N GLN A 483 -9.47 -16.57 -4.37
CA GLN A 483 -10.63 -15.83 -3.83
C GLN A 483 -10.24 -14.82 -2.74
N CYS A 484 -8.97 -14.80 -2.32
CA CYS A 484 -8.40 -13.72 -1.52
C CYS A 484 -7.82 -12.63 -2.44
N ASP A 485 -8.60 -11.60 -2.78
CA ASP A 485 -8.09 -10.47 -3.57
C ASP A 485 -7.22 -9.54 -2.69
N LEU A 486 -5.91 -9.72 -2.79
CA LEU A 486 -4.93 -8.98 -1.98
C LEU A 486 -4.91 -7.47 -2.21
N THR A 487 -5.57 -6.96 -3.26
CA THR A 487 -5.56 -5.52 -3.58
C THR A 487 -6.83 -4.77 -3.18
N THR A 488 -7.87 -5.50 -2.78
CA THR A 488 -9.10 -4.93 -2.21
C THR A 488 -9.10 -4.99 -0.70
N LEU A 489 -8.09 -5.63 -0.09
CA LEU A 489 -8.00 -5.80 1.36
C LEU A 489 -8.11 -4.46 2.09
N GLY A 490 -7.47 -3.41 1.58
CA GLY A 490 -7.50 -2.09 2.19
C GLY A 490 -6.87 -2.08 3.59
N GLN A 491 -6.83 -0.90 4.20
CA GLN A 491 -6.24 -0.73 5.52
C GLN A 491 -7.31 -0.72 6.60
N VAL A 492 -7.17 -1.58 7.61
CA VAL A 492 -8.03 -1.54 8.80
C VAL A 492 -7.64 -0.36 9.68
N GLN A 493 -8.64 0.43 10.05
CA GLN A 493 -8.57 1.63 10.84
C GLN A 493 -9.59 1.55 11.99
N VAL A 494 -9.33 2.27 13.09
CA VAL A 494 -10.38 2.56 14.08
C VAL A 494 -11.16 3.79 13.61
N HIS A 495 -12.48 3.75 13.74
CA HIS A 495 -13.35 4.88 13.41
C HIS A 495 -13.06 6.08 14.34
N GLU A 496 -12.95 7.28 13.78
CA GLU A 496 -12.50 8.47 14.53
C GLU A 496 -13.43 8.87 15.69
N SER A 497 -14.73 8.58 15.55
CA SER A 497 -15.75 9.00 16.53
C SER A 497 -16.44 7.84 17.26
N ALA A 498 -16.02 6.59 17.01
CA ALA A 498 -16.63 5.41 17.62
C ALA A 498 -15.58 4.30 17.76
N PRO A 499 -15.62 3.46 18.81
CA PRO A 499 -14.66 2.38 19.00
C PRO A 499 -14.98 1.16 18.11
N CYS A 500 -15.23 1.37 16.81
CA CYS A 500 -15.42 0.29 15.83
C CYS A 500 -14.31 0.30 14.78
N LEU A 501 -14.08 -0.85 14.12
CA LEU A 501 -13.13 -0.94 13.02
C LEU A 501 -13.83 -0.61 11.69
N ILE A 502 -13.10 0.04 10.79
CA ILE A 502 -13.49 0.30 9.41
C ILE A 502 -12.38 -0.15 8.48
N VAL A 503 -12.75 -0.57 7.27
CA VAL A 503 -11.80 -0.89 6.19
C VAL A 503 -11.76 0.31 5.24
N ASN A 504 -10.59 0.93 5.10
CA ASN A 504 -10.38 1.98 4.13
C ASN A 504 -9.66 1.42 2.89
N THR A 505 -10.40 1.30 1.79
CA THR A 505 -9.86 0.89 0.47
C THR A 505 -9.30 2.07 -0.34
N ASN A 506 -9.50 3.30 0.13
CA ASN A 506 -8.94 4.49 -0.49
C ASN A 506 -7.62 4.87 0.19
N TYR A 507 -6.50 4.49 -0.42
CA TYR A 507 -5.22 5.08 -0.10
C TYR A 507 -5.31 6.60 -0.34
N GLN A 508 -5.37 7.38 0.72
CA GLN A 508 -5.22 8.83 0.62
C GLN A 508 -3.74 9.11 0.33
N CYS A 509 -3.41 9.26 -0.95
CA CYS A 509 -2.12 9.82 -1.39
C CYS A 509 -2.13 11.35 -1.30
#